data_AF-A0A1D8P8Y9-F1
#
_entry.id   AF-A0A1D8P8Y9-F1
#
_cell.length_a   1.000
_cell.length_b   1.000
_cell.length_c   1.000
_cell.angle_alpha   90.00
_cell.angle_beta   90.00
_cell.angle_gamma   90.00
#
_symmetry.space_group_name_H-M   'P 1'
#
loop_
_entity.id
_entity.type
_entity.pdbx_description
1 polymer ?
#
loop_
_entity_poly.entity_id
_entity_poly.type
_entity_poly.pdbx_seq_one_letter_code
_entity_poly.pdbx_strand_id
1 'polypeptide(L)'
;MINKRLLIKNLLSHNDENSFYDKKQELTLSGKVGKAKFIKHICALSNSNPENNSYIVIGVQDETNEIMGVDFYDDSKIQNLVNAYLSNPPKIQYENVGFPKLPKHKVVGLVTIHPTSKIASLKKNAWKYLKGTTFYRRGSNSMPTTEDFQLRNTNKLIVESIEKNASNNIQMTLDGVFDFINNHSSEFNPTYKVFKEQFVLCWAGKKKTVGAKTYYSRVDIALINEQVRLFYSALDEVKIEFNNQSFIITEYVHLGINEKYDYYPLEKTVIHFKDNGKHDIVSELLFQPPEYDRTVLHHIYNSNNTILEKLKSKQPLLLNEQKDLKKFPTTYLICALNGFEKAKSKLQESKNYLRDMEDKTAYIQFKDSMRILRKVKYS
;
A
#
# COMPACT_ATOMS: atom_id res chain seq x y z
N MET A 1 18.17 -6.09 2.92
CA MET A 1 18.95 -4.86 2.65
C MET A 1 18.04 -3.67 2.94
N ILE A 2 18.48 -2.69 3.74
CA ILE A 2 17.61 -1.55 4.14
C ILE A 2 17.64 -0.47 3.07
N ASN A 3 16.47 -0.05 2.58
CA ASN A 3 16.32 1.14 1.75
C ASN A 3 16.53 2.40 2.59
N LYS A 4 17.67 3.06 2.39
CA LYS A 4 18.10 4.21 3.21
C LYS A 4 17.21 5.44 3.03
N ARG A 5 16.67 5.68 1.83
CA ARG A 5 15.72 6.78 1.60
C ARG A 5 14.43 6.56 2.39
N LEU A 6 13.93 5.33 2.38
CA LEU A 6 12.74 4.94 3.13
C LEU A 6 12.98 4.99 4.64
N LEU A 7 14.15 4.51 5.10
CA LEU A 7 14.57 4.65 6.50
C LEU A 7 14.55 6.11 6.95
N ILE A 8 15.17 7.02 6.18
CA ILE A 8 15.18 8.46 6.49
C ILE A 8 13.76 9.02 6.57
N LYS A 9 12.88 8.69 5.61
CA LYS A 9 11.48 9.14 5.63
C LYS A 9 10.74 8.63 6.87
N ASN A 10 10.93 7.36 7.24
CA ASN A 10 10.31 6.79 8.44
C ASN A 10 10.82 7.49 9.70
N LEU A 11 12.14 7.73 9.81
CA LEU A 11 12.72 8.48 10.93
C LEU A 11 12.15 9.90 11.05
N LEU A 12 12.00 10.61 9.92
CA LEU A 12 11.42 11.96 9.89
C LEU A 12 9.93 11.98 10.23
N SER A 13 9.19 10.92 9.90
CA SER A 13 7.75 10.80 10.20
C SER A 13 7.43 10.62 11.68
N HIS A 14 8.41 10.24 12.51
CA HIS A 14 8.24 10.11 13.96
C HIS A 14 8.25 11.44 14.73
N ASN A 15 8.16 12.56 14.01
CA ASN A 15 7.93 13.95 14.41
C ASN A 15 8.82 14.61 15.49
N ASP A 16 9.65 13.89 16.25
CA ASP A 16 10.59 14.51 17.20
C ASP A 16 11.90 13.72 17.35
N GLU A 17 13.00 14.44 17.62
CA GLU A 17 14.28 13.83 18.04
C GLU A 17 14.07 13.04 19.33
N ASN A 18 14.73 11.89 19.45
CA ASN A 18 14.49 10.98 20.56
C ASN A 18 15.77 10.22 20.95
N SER A 19 15.60 9.18 21.78
CA SER A 19 16.70 8.40 22.34
C SER A 19 17.56 7.68 21.29
N PHE A 20 17.03 7.37 20.11
CA PHE A 20 17.74 6.64 19.05
C PHE A 20 17.92 7.45 17.75
N TYR A 21 17.33 8.64 17.65
CA TYR A 21 17.30 9.44 16.43
C TYR A 21 17.57 10.93 16.71
N ASP A 22 18.41 11.55 15.88
CA ASP A 22 18.73 12.98 15.87
C ASP A 22 18.65 13.52 14.44
N LYS A 23 18.33 14.81 14.27
CA LYS A 23 18.43 15.49 12.98
C LYS A 23 19.30 16.74 13.10
N LYS A 24 19.98 17.10 12.02
CA LYS A 24 20.83 18.29 11.97
C LYS A 24 20.72 18.93 10.60
N GLN A 25 20.70 20.25 10.56
CA GLN A 25 20.72 20.99 9.29
C GLN A 25 22.05 20.79 8.54
N GLU A 26 23.18 20.83 9.25
CA GLU A 26 24.51 20.66 8.65
C GLU A 26 25.50 20.04 9.65
N LEU A 27 26.57 19.43 9.13
CA LEU A 27 27.64 18.84 9.91
C LEU A 27 28.91 19.71 9.89
N THR A 28 29.16 20.46 10.98
CA THR A 28 30.34 21.32 11.08
C THR A 28 31.53 20.59 11.73
N LEU A 29 32.35 19.85 10.95
CA LEU A 29 33.53 19.13 11.47
C LEU A 29 34.86 19.89 11.33
N SER A 30 34.88 21.12 10.83
CA SER A 30 36.12 21.91 10.70
C SER A 30 36.59 22.49 12.05
N GLY A 31 35.66 23.04 12.84
CA GLY A 31 35.95 23.72 14.11
C GLY A 31 35.99 22.81 15.34
N LYS A 32 36.72 23.22 16.39
CA LYS A 32 36.81 22.50 17.68
C LYS A 32 35.43 22.30 18.33
N VAL A 33 34.55 23.31 18.24
CA VAL A 33 33.20 23.27 18.84
C VAL A 33 32.30 22.26 18.13
N GLY A 34 32.27 22.28 16.79
CA GLY A 34 31.43 21.38 16.01
C GLY A 34 31.85 19.91 16.15
N LYS A 35 33.16 19.62 16.11
CA LYS A 35 33.71 18.29 16.45
C LYS A 35 33.25 17.83 17.83
N ALA A 36 33.38 18.69 18.86
CA ALA A 36 32.98 18.35 20.23
C ALA A 36 31.47 18.08 20.36
N LYS A 37 30.62 18.88 19.69
CA LYS A 37 29.17 18.65 19.66
C LYS A 37 28.84 17.32 18.99
N PHE A 38 29.41 17.04 17.82
CA PHE A 38 29.16 15.79 17.10
C PHE A 38 29.58 14.56 17.91
N ILE A 39 30.79 14.58 18.49
CA ILE A 39 31.27 13.49 19.36
C ILE A 39 30.36 13.29 20.57
N LYS A 40 29.85 14.37 21.18
CA LYS A 40 28.88 14.29 22.27
C LYS A 40 27.62 13.52 21.83
N HIS A 41 27.07 13.84 20.66
CA HIS A 41 25.87 13.17 20.14
C HIS A 41 26.14 11.68 19.84
N ILE A 42 27.26 11.35 19.19
CA ILE A 42 27.64 9.95 18.92
C ILE A 42 27.76 9.15 20.23
N CYS A 43 28.47 9.70 21.22
CA CYS A 43 28.64 9.06 22.52
C CYS A 43 27.29 8.84 23.22
N ALA A 44 26.43 9.87 23.24
CA ALA A 44 25.11 9.78 23.85
C ALA A 44 24.20 8.75 23.19
N LEU A 45 24.13 8.76 21.86
CA LEU A 45 23.31 7.82 21.08
C LEU A 45 23.81 6.38 21.24
N SER A 46 25.12 6.16 21.15
CA SER A 46 25.72 4.83 21.36
C SER A 46 25.38 4.26 22.74
N ASN A 47 25.60 5.03 23.80
CA ASN A 47 25.39 4.57 25.17
C ASN A 47 23.92 4.35 25.53
N SER A 48 22.99 4.95 24.78
CA SER A 48 21.55 4.82 25.03
C SER A 48 20.88 3.72 24.21
N ASN A 49 21.61 3.12 23.26
CA ASN A 49 21.10 2.11 22.34
C ASN A 49 22.08 0.93 22.24
N PRO A 50 22.29 0.17 23.33
CA PRO A 50 23.29 -0.91 23.36
C PRO A 50 22.90 -2.15 22.55
N GLU A 51 21.64 -2.31 22.13
CA GLU A 51 21.18 -3.49 21.37
C GLU A 51 20.46 -3.16 20.05
N ASN A 52 20.38 -1.90 19.63
CA ASN A 52 19.83 -1.50 18.33
C ASN A 52 20.62 -0.37 17.71
N ASN A 53 20.44 -0.16 16.41
CA ASN A 53 21.04 0.97 15.72
C ASN A 53 20.42 2.29 16.21
N SER A 54 21.20 3.36 16.11
CA SER A 54 20.74 4.73 16.28
C SER A 54 21.22 5.60 15.12
N TYR A 55 20.54 6.71 14.86
CA TYR A 55 20.71 7.47 13.62
C TYR A 55 20.85 8.97 13.84
N ILE A 56 21.65 9.60 12.99
CA ILE A 56 21.65 11.06 12.80
C ILE A 56 21.36 11.33 11.32
N VAL A 57 20.32 12.11 11.04
CA VAL A 57 19.97 12.55 9.68
C VAL A 57 20.44 14.00 9.48
N ILE A 58 21.22 14.23 8.44
CA ILE A 58 21.90 15.50 8.17
C ILE A 58 21.37 16.12 6.87
N GLY A 59 21.10 17.41 6.87
CA GLY A 59 20.48 18.13 5.76
C GLY A 59 18.97 18.26 5.90
N VAL A 60 18.48 18.31 7.14
CA VAL A 60 17.06 18.48 7.46
C VAL A 60 16.89 19.66 8.41
N GLN A 61 15.89 20.51 8.16
CA GLN A 61 15.56 21.64 9.03
C GLN A 61 14.91 21.16 10.34
N ASP A 62 15.38 21.71 11.46
CA ASP A 62 14.96 21.27 12.80
C ASP A 62 13.46 21.49 13.07
N GLU A 63 12.86 22.59 12.58
CA GLU A 63 11.45 22.94 12.89
C GLU A 63 10.43 22.25 11.98
N THR A 64 10.74 22.09 10.69
CA THR A 64 9.76 21.71 9.65
C THR A 64 9.94 20.27 9.15
N ASN A 65 11.02 19.58 9.52
CA ASN A 65 11.47 18.32 8.89
C ASN A 65 11.71 18.44 7.37
N GLU A 66 11.86 19.65 6.85
CA GLU A 66 12.11 19.88 5.43
C GLU A 66 13.53 19.42 5.05
N ILE A 67 13.62 18.65 3.97
CA ILE A 67 14.89 18.12 3.47
C ILE A 67 15.57 19.20 2.61
N MET A 68 16.61 19.82 3.17
CA MET A 68 17.39 20.88 2.52
C MET A 68 18.60 20.34 1.74
N GLY A 69 19.12 19.20 2.19
CA GLY A 69 20.32 18.56 1.66
C GLY A 69 21.63 19.30 2.02
N VAL A 70 22.70 18.51 2.13
CA VAL A 70 24.08 18.95 2.34
C VAL A 70 24.97 18.52 1.18
N ASP A 71 26.18 19.08 1.13
CA ASP A 71 27.19 18.62 0.18
C ASP A 71 27.70 17.22 0.54
N PHE A 72 28.24 16.53 -0.46
CA PHE A 72 28.80 15.19 -0.30
C PHE A 72 29.93 15.18 0.76
N TYR A 73 29.87 14.22 1.68
CA TYR A 73 30.88 14.06 2.72
C TYR A 73 31.57 12.68 2.65
N ASP A 74 32.87 12.65 2.91
CA ASP A 74 33.68 11.43 2.91
C ASP A 74 33.59 10.71 4.26
N ASP A 75 32.98 9.52 4.28
CA ASP A 75 32.74 8.66 5.45
C ASP A 75 34.03 8.35 6.23
N SER A 76 35.17 8.22 5.55
CA SER A 76 36.46 7.84 6.16
C SER A 76 36.92 8.83 7.25
N LYS A 77 36.48 10.09 7.19
CA LYS A 77 36.85 11.11 8.18
C LYS A 77 36.04 11.02 9.47
N ILE A 78 34.84 10.43 9.43
CA ILE A 78 33.92 10.42 10.56
C ILE A 78 34.32 9.34 11.57
N GLN A 79 34.53 8.10 11.14
CA GLN A 79 34.95 7.02 12.05
C GLN A 79 36.31 7.34 12.70
N ASN A 80 37.24 7.91 11.93
CA ASN A 80 38.55 8.36 12.44
C ASN A 80 38.41 9.45 13.51
N LEU A 81 37.50 10.40 13.32
CA LEU A 81 37.21 11.42 14.33
C LEU A 81 36.66 10.79 15.61
N VAL A 82 35.73 9.84 15.51
CA VAL A 82 35.15 9.14 16.67
C VAL A 82 36.23 8.34 17.41
N ASN A 83 37.05 7.58 16.70
CA ASN A 83 38.16 6.80 17.27
C ASN A 83 39.20 7.68 17.99
N ALA A 84 39.45 8.90 17.48
CA ALA A 84 40.41 9.82 18.05
C ALA A 84 39.93 10.50 19.34
N TYR A 85 38.63 10.50 19.62
CA TYR A 85 38.02 11.22 20.74
C TYR A 85 37.31 10.32 21.76
N LEU A 86 36.92 9.10 21.41
CA LEU A 86 36.22 8.18 22.31
C LEU A 86 37.09 6.99 22.70
N SER A 87 36.98 6.60 23.97
CA SER A 87 37.32 5.26 24.46
C SER A 87 36.12 4.35 24.16
N ASN A 88 36.37 3.09 23.77
CA ASN A 88 35.33 2.17 23.26
C ASN A 88 34.43 2.80 22.18
N PRO A 89 35.02 3.36 21.09
CA PRO A 89 34.23 4.04 20.06
C PRO A 89 33.24 3.05 19.42
N PRO A 90 31.96 3.45 19.21
CA PRO A 90 31.05 2.66 18.41
C PRO A 90 31.53 2.58 16.96
N LYS A 91 31.12 1.50 16.28
CA LYS A 91 31.20 1.46 14.83
C LYS A 91 30.12 2.37 14.26
N ILE A 92 30.50 3.26 13.38
CA ILE A 92 29.59 4.15 12.67
C ILE A 92 29.73 3.96 11.17
N GLN A 93 28.67 4.25 10.44
CA GLN A 93 28.63 4.25 9.00
C GLN A 93 27.95 5.53 8.54
N TYR A 94 28.60 6.31 7.68
CA TYR A 94 27.99 7.46 7.04
C TYR A 94 27.67 7.16 5.58
N GLU A 95 26.44 7.47 5.17
CA GLU A 95 25.96 7.26 3.81
C GLU A 95 25.42 8.58 3.24
N ASN A 96 25.86 8.91 2.02
CA ASN A 96 25.31 10.01 1.24
C ASN A 96 24.10 9.52 0.46
N VAL A 97 22.88 9.84 0.91
CA VAL A 97 21.63 9.34 0.32
C VAL A 97 21.03 10.40 -0.61
N GLY A 98 20.90 10.07 -1.90
CA GLY A 98 20.28 10.95 -2.89
C GLY A 98 18.75 11.01 -2.74
N PHE A 99 18.19 12.22 -2.84
CA PHE A 99 16.74 12.47 -2.84
C PHE A 99 16.29 13.13 -4.15
N PRO A 100 15.19 12.69 -4.78
CA PRO A 100 14.77 13.17 -6.11
C PRO A 100 14.48 14.68 -6.21
N LYS A 101 14.07 15.31 -5.10
CA LYS A 101 13.74 16.74 -5.05
C LYS A 101 14.96 17.63 -4.77
N LEU A 102 16.12 17.04 -4.47
CA LEU A 102 17.35 17.80 -4.23
C LEU A 102 18.12 18.02 -5.53
N PRO A 103 18.87 19.13 -5.65
CA PRO A 103 19.86 19.30 -6.72
C PRO A 103 20.84 18.12 -6.76
N LYS A 104 21.34 17.75 -7.95
CA LYS A 104 22.22 16.58 -8.14
C LYS A 104 23.50 16.58 -7.28
N HIS A 105 23.98 17.75 -6.86
CA HIS A 105 25.17 17.90 -6.02
C HIS A 105 24.87 17.81 -4.52
N LYS A 106 23.59 17.76 -4.13
CA LYS A 106 23.16 17.66 -2.73
C LYS A 106 22.65 16.28 -2.38
N VAL A 107 22.91 15.89 -1.13
CA VAL A 107 22.54 14.61 -0.55
C VAL A 107 22.01 14.79 0.86
N VAL A 108 21.34 13.77 1.40
CA VAL A 108 21.03 13.69 2.83
C VAL A 108 22.05 12.77 3.47
N GLY A 109 22.74 13.25 4.49
CA GLY A 109 23.70 12.44 5.24
C GLY A 109 22.97 11.55 6.24
N LEU A 110 23.22 10.24 6.20
CA LEU A 110 22.71 9.30 7.20
C LEU A 110 23.89 8.72 7.97
N VAL A 111 24.00 9.07 9.26
CA VAL A 111 24.92 8.41 10.18
C VAL A 111 24.16 7.27 10.85
N THR A 112 24.62 6.04 10.67
CA THR A 112 24.18 4.87 11.44
C THR A 112 25.23 4.58 12.51
N ILE A 113 24.80 4.50 13.77
CA ILE A 113 25.64 4.14 14.91
C ILE A 113 25.22 2.75 15.36
N HIS A 114 26.13 1.80 15.27
CA HIS A 114 25.85 0.41 15.61
C HIS A 114 25.87 0.16 17.11
N PRO A 115 25.06 -0.79 17.60
CA PRO A 115 25.00 -1.13 19.01
C PRO A 115 26.36 -1.64 19.52
N THR A 116 26.65 -1.31 20.77
CA THR A 116 27.83 -1.78 21.50
C THR A 116 27.47 -2.08 22.95
N SER A 117 28.04 -3.16 23.49
CA SER A 117 27.91 -3.53 24.90
C SER A 117 28.91 -2.79 25.81
N LYS A 118 29.76 -1.92 25.24
CA LYS A 118 30.76 -1.15 25.97
C LYS A 118 30.36 0.31 26.05
N ILE A 119 30.55 0.91 27.24
CA ILE A 119 30.31 2.34 27.45
C ILE A 119 31.40 3.15 26.75
N ALA A 120 30.98 4.05 25.87
CA ALA A 120 31.83 5.03 25.23
C ALA A 120 31.99 6.28 26.10
N SER A 121 33.22 6.78 26.24
CA SER A 121 33.53 8.00 27.02
C SER A 121 34.63 8.81 26.35
N LEU A 122 34.78 10.09 26.71
CA LEU A 122 35.80 10.94 26.12
C LEU A 122 37.23 10.48 26.48
N LYS A 123 38.00 10.09 25.46
CA LYS A 123 39.43 9.71 25.60
C LYS A 123 40.33 10.91 25.93
N LYS A 124 39.91 12.12 25.52
CA LYS A 124 40.59 13.39 25.72
C LYS A 124 39.59 14.54 25.83
N ASN A 125 40.04 15.70 26.31
CA ASN A 125 39.20 16.90 26.36
C ASN A 125 38.71 17.29 24.96
N ALA A 126 37.43 17.66 24.87
CA ALA A 126 36.80 18.12 23.64
C ALA A 126 36.07 19.44 23.90
N TRP A 127 36.70 20.56 23.52
CA TRP A 127 36.23 21.91 23.85
C TRP A 127 36.00 22.08 25.36
N LYS A 128 34.75 22.18 25.83
CA LYS A 128 34.40 22.31 27.26
C LYS A 128 34.15 20.97 27.98
N TYR A 129 34.16 19.86 27.26
CA TYR A 129 33.91 18.54 27.82
C TYR A 129 35.22 17.89 28.26
N LEU A 130 35.24 17.41 29.51
CA LEU A 130 36.44 16.85 30.14
C LEU A 130 36.67 15.39 29.70
N LYS A 131 37.93 14.97 29.72
CA LYS A 131 38.32 13.58 29.56
C LYS A 131 37.57 12.71 30.60
N GLY A 132 37.11 11.54 30.17
CA GLY A 132 36.38 10.59 30.99
C GLY A 132 34.88 10.85 31.06
N THR A 133 34.38 12.00 30.61
CA THR A 133 32.94 12.25 30.57
C THR A 133 32.23 11.26 29.64
N THR A 134 31.19 10.64 30.16
CA THR A 134 30.26 9.78 29.44
C THR A 134 29.00 10.58 29.13
N PHE A 135 28.35 10.34 28.00
CA PHE A 135 27.07 10.97 27.65
C PHE A 135 25.99 9.91 27.42
N TYR A 136 24.74 10.26 27.72
CA TYR A 136 23.55 9.46 27.41
C TYR A 136 22.39 10.36 26.97
N ARG A 137 21.36 9.78 26.35
CA ARG A 137 20.15 10.47 25.88
C ARG A 137 19.07 10.45 26.95
N ARG A 138 18.45 11.60 27.17
CA ARG A 138 17.19 11.75 27.92
C ARG A 138 16.22 12.56 27.07
N GLY A 139 15.28 11.88 26.43
CA GLY A 139 14.50 12.47 25.34
C GLY A 139 15.41 12.88 24.18
N SER A 140 15.27 14.12 23.69
CA SER A 140 16.14 14.71 22.67
C SER A 140 17.49 15.23 23.22
N ASN A 141 17.68 15.32 24.53
CA ASN A 141 18.89 15.91 25.12
C ASN A 141 20.02 14.90 25.38
N SER A 142 21.26 15.33 25.20
CA SER A 142 22.47 14.58 25.60
C SER A 142 23.00 15.08 26.94
N MET A 143 22.93 14.24 27.98
CA MET A 143 23.32 14.57 29.35
C MET A 143 24.68 13.96 29.69
N PRO A 144 25.60 14.72 30.32
CA PRO A 144 26.84 14.15 30.85
C PRO A 144 26.56 13.31 32.10
N THR A 145 27.37 12.29 32.34
CA THR A 145 27.42 11.53 33.59
C THR A 145 28.87 11.20 33.95
N THR A 146 29.14 11.18 35.25
CA THR A 146 30.43 10.82 35.85
C THR A 146 30.32 9.63 36.82
N GLU A 147 29.11 9.11 37.05
CA GLU A 147 28.82 7.97 37.92
C GLU A 147 28.75 6.64 37.13
N ASP A 148 28.60 5.51 37.84
CA ASP A 148 28.44 4.15 37.30
C ASP A 148 27.17 4.03 36.44
N PHE A 149 27.26 4.51 35.20
CA PHE A 149 26.19 4.47 34.22
C PHE A 149 25.98 3.03 33.71
N GLN A 150 24.76 2.52 33.82
CA GLN A 150 24.39 1.23 33.24
C GLN A 150 23.73 1.41 31.87
N LEU A 151 24.21 0.65 30.89
CA LEU A 151 23.60 0.56 29.57
C LEU A 151 22.18 -0.01 29.71
N ARG A 152 21.17 0.71 29.22
CA ARG A 152 19.78 0.25 29.17
C ARG A 152 19.20 0.51 27.80
N ASN A 153 18.51 -0.49 27.26
CA ASN A 153 17.78 -0.34 26.02
C ASN A 153 16.28 -0.18 26.30
N THR A 154 15.65 0.81 25.66
CA THR A 154 14.22 1.13 25.84
C THR A 154 13.44 1.19 24.53
N ASN A 155 14.12 1.16 23.37
CA ASN A 155 13.50 1.47 22.08
C ASN A 155 13.78 0.41 20.99
N LYS A 156 14.39 -0.72 21.35
CA LYS A 156 14.71 -1.83 20.43
C LYS A 156 13.57 -2.21 19.50
N LEU A 157 12.39 -2.52 20.04
CA LEU A 157 11.22 -2.93 19.25
C LEU A 157 10.77 -1.85 18.25
N ILE A 158 10.88 -0.57 18.63
CA ILE A 158 10.53 0.56 17.78
C ILE A 158 11.50 0.63 16.60
N VAL A 159 12.80 0.57 16.87
CA VAL A 159 13.84 0.62 15.84
C VAL A 159 13.76 -0.57 14.90
N GLU A 160 13.58 -1.79 15.43
CA GLU A 160 13.38 -2.99 14.63
C GLU A 160 12.17 -2.85 13.69
N SER A 161 11.07 -2.25 14.15
CA SER A 161 9.89 -2.00 13.29
C SER A 161 10.17 -1.00 12.17
N ILE A 162 10.91 0.08 12.46
CA ILE A 162 11.30 1.11 11.48
C ILE A 162 12.22 0.51 10.41
N GLU A 163 13.24 -0.24 10.86
CA GLU A 163 14.18 -0.92 9.97
C GLU A 163 13.49 -1.98 9.13
N LYS A 164 12.59 -2.77 9.73
CA LYS A 164 11.80 -3.79 9.01
C LYS A 164 10.99 -3.15 7.89
N ASN A 165 10.27 -2.06 8.17
CA ASN A 165 9.50 -1.32 7.16
C ASN A 165 10.41 -0.79 6.05
N ALA A 166 11.62 -0.33 6.39
CA ALA A 166 12.61 0.12 5.41
C ALA A 166 13.31 -1.02 4.66
N SER A 167 13.18 -2.27 5.13
CA SER A 167 13.87 -3.45 4.59
C SER A 167 13.05 -4.27 3.60
N ASN A 168 11.82 -3.84 3.25
CA ASN A 168 10.98 -4.52 2.27
C ASN A 168 11.80 -5.00 1.07
N ASN A 169 11.71 -6.30 0.79
CA ASN A 169 12.64 -6.96 -0.12
C ASN A 169 12.39 -6.48 -1.56
N ILE A 170 13.24 -5.57 -2.02
CA ILE A 170 13.17 -4.98 -3.37
C ILE A 170 13.16 -6.07 -4.42
N GLN A 171 13.98 -7.12 -4.24
CA GLN A 171 14.01 -8.27 -5.14
C GLN A 171 12.63 -8.94 -5.20
N MET A 172 12.05 -9.32 -4.05
CA MET A 172 10.71 -9.93 -4.04
C MET A 172 9.63 -9.01 -4.65
N THR A 173 9.76 -7.69 -4.48
CA THR A 173 8.82 -6.73 -5.06
C THR A 173 8.97 -6.67 -6.58
N LEU A 174 10.20 -6.64 -7.09
CA LEU A 174 10.47 -6.65 -8.53
C LEU A 174 10.06 -7.98 -9.15
N ASP A 175 10.44 -9.11 -8.53
CA ASP A 175 10.05 -10.45 -8.94
C ASP A 175 8.52 -10.54 -9.00
N GLY A 176 7.81 -10.07 -7.97
CA GLY A 176 6.34 -10.04 -7.97
C GLY A 176 5.72 -9.15 -9.05
N VAL A 177 6.37 -8.04 -9.42
CA VAL A 177 5.93 -7.21 -10.57
C VAL A 177 6.11 -7.96 -11.88
N PHE A 178 7.28 -8.58 -12.09
CA PHE A 178 7.56 -9.34 -13.31
C PHE A 178 6.67 -10.58 -13.40
N ASP A 179 6.47 -11.31 -12.31
CA ASP A 179 5.56 -12.44 -12.24
C ASP A 179 4.13 -12.01 -12.59
N PHE A 180 3.65 -10.89 -12.03
CA PHE A 180 2.33 -10.37 -12.39
C PHE A 180 2.25 -10.07 -13.89
N ILE A 181 3.23 -9.38 -14.46
CA ILE A 181 3.26 -9.02 -15.89
C ILE A 181 3.32 -10.27 -16.77
N ASN A 182 4.18 -11.23 -16.44
CA ASN A 182 4.42 -12.45 -17.23
C ASN A 182 3.23 -13.43 -17.17
N ASN A 183 2.48 -13.43 -16.07
CA ASN A 183 1.29 -14.26 -15.91
C ASN A 183 0.04 -13.70 -16.62
N HIS A 184 0.14 -12.51 -17.21
CA HIS A 184 -0.95 -11.89 -17.96
C HIS A 184 -0.58 -11.76 -19.45
N SER A 185 -1.51 -12.16 -20.32
CA SER A 185 -1.35 -11.93 -21.77
C SER A 185 -1.23 -10.44 -22.09
N SER A 186 -0.44 -10.11 -23.12
CA SER A 186 -0.25 -8.73 -23.58
C SER A 186 -1.54 -8.03 -23.99
N GLU A 187 -2.60 -8.77 -24.36
CA GLU A 187 -3.92 -8.20 -24.66
C GLU A 187 -4.55 -7.46 -23.46
N PHE A 188 -4.17 -7.84 -22.23
CA PHE A 188 -4.65 -7.21 -20.99
C PHE A 188 -3.78 -6.03 -20.55
N ASN A 189 -2.75 -5.67 -21.32
CA ASN A 189 -1.85 -4.54 -21.03
C ASN A 189 -1.42 -4.47 -19.55
N PRO A 190 -0.85 -5.54 -18.97
CA PRO A 190 -0.44 -5.53 -17.57
C PRO A 190 0.57 -4.42 -17.31
N THR A 191 0.39 -3.69 -16.22
CA THR A 191 1.22 -2.54 -15.87
C THR A 191 1.26 -2.32 -14.36
N TYR A 192 2.06 -1.35 -13.91
CA TYR A 192 2.24 -1.04 -12.50
C TYR A 192 2.30 0.47 -12.24
N LYS A 193 2.03 0.86 -10.99
CA LYS A 193 2.24 2.21 -10.49
C LYS A 193 2.75 2.15 -9.06
N VAL A 194 3.73 3.02 -8.77
CA VAL A 194 4.28 3.18 -7.43
C VAL A 194 3.61 4.36 -6.73
N PHE A 195 3.08 4.13 -5.54
CA PHE A 195 2.50 5.14 -4.65
C PHE A 195 3.39 5.34 -3.42
N LYS A 196 3.58 6.61 -3.04
CA LYS A 196 4.36 7.02 -1.86
C LYS A 196 5.78 6.42 -1.77
N GLU A 197 6.36 6.00 -2.90
CA GLU A 197 7.64 5.27 -3.01
C GLU A 197 7.69 3.93 -2.24
N GLN A 198 6.53 3.40 -1.85
CA GLN A 198 6.45 2.21 -1.00
C GLN A 198 5.53 1.15 -1.60
N PHE A 199 4.39 1.56 -2.16
CA PHE A 199 3.36 0.65 -2.63
C PHE A 199 3.43 0.49 -4.13
N VAL A 200 3.66 -0.73 -4.60
CA VAL A 200 3.66 -1.13 -5.99
C VAL A 200 2.36 -1.86 -6.26
N LEU A 201 1.46 -1.18 -6.97
CA LEU A 201 0.18 -1.73 -7.38
C LEU A 201 0.27 -2.10 -8.86
N CYS A 202 -0.01 -3.35 -9.17
CA CYS A 202 -0.09 -3.87 -10.53
C CYS A 202 -1.54 -4.05 -10.94
N TRP A 203 -1.84 -3.82 -12.21
CA TRP A 203 -3.13 -4.18 -12.78
C TRP A 203 -3.04 -4.61 -14.22
N ALA A 204 -4.00 -5.44 -14.62
CA ALA A 204 -4.19 -5.91 -15.99
C ALA A 204 -5.68 -5.87 -16.30
N GLY A 205 -6.04 -5.52 -17.53
CA GLY A 205 -7.43 -5.48 -17.97
C GLY A 205 -7.53 -5.23 -19.46
N LYS A 206 -8.51 -5.86 -20.10
CA LYS A 206 -8.74 -5.70 -21.53
C LYS A 206 -9.39 -4.35 -21.78
N LYS A 207 -8.61 -3.42 -22.30
CA LYS A 207 -8.99 -2.03 -22.53
C LYS A 207 -10.06 -1.95 -23.63
N LYS A 208 -11.11 -1.18 -23.36
CA LYS A 208 -12.18 -0.83 -24.30
C LYS A 208 -12.41 0.68 -24.20
N THR A 209 -12.54 1.34 -25.34
CA THR A 209 -12.79 2.78 -25.39
C THR A 209 -14.19 3.02 -25.94
N VAL A 210 -15.01 3.76 -25.21
CA VAL A 210 -16.37 4.15 -25.63
C VAL A 210 -16.45 5.67 -25.55
N GLY A 211 -16.45 6.33 -26.72
CA GLY A 211 -16.30 7.78 -26.80
C GLY A 211 -14.97 8.25 -26.21
N ALA A 212 -15.03 9.18 -25.25
CA ALA A 212 -13.84 9.68 -24.53
C ALA A 212 -13.49 8.88 -23.26
N LYS A 213 -14.30 7.89 -22.88
CA LYS A 213 -14.11 7.12 -21.64
C LYS A 213 -13.40 5.79 -21.93
N THR A 214 -12.45 5.46 -21.07
CA THR A 214 -11.76 4.16 -21.09
C THR A 214 -12.34 3.26 -20.01
N TYR A 215 -12.71 2.05 -20.43
CA TYR A 215 -13.17 0.97 -19.57
C TYR A 215 -12.25 -0.24 -19.73
N TYR A 216 -12.29 -1.13 -18.75
CA TYR A 216 -11.52 -2.36 -18.71
C TYR A 216 -12.45 -3.51 -18.39
N SER A 217 -12.26 -4.64 -19.08
CA SER A 217 -12.94 -5.90 -18.77
C SER A 217 -11.90 -6.93 -18.33
N ARG A 218 -12.32 -7.97 -17.59
CA ARG A 218 -11.41 -9.01 -17.07
C ARG A 218 -10.24 -8.41 -16.29
N VAL A 219 -10.57 -7.57 -15.31
CA VAL A 219 -9.61 -6.78 -14.56
C VAL A 219 -9.04 -7.58 -13.39
N ASP A 220 -7.73 -7.54 -13.24
CA ASP A 220 -6.98 -8.01 -12.08
C ASP A 220 -6.17 -6.85 -11.50
N ILE A 221 -6.24 -6.64 -10.19
CA ILE A 221 -5.48 -5.60 -9.48
C ILE A 221 -4.87 -6.22 -8.23
N ALA A 222 -3.55 -6.08 -8.09
CA ALA A 222 -2.79 -6.64 -6.98
C ALA A 222 -1.87 -5.59 -6.34
N LEU A 223 -1.72 -5.68 -5.02
CA LEU A 223 -0.73 -4.93 -4.26
C LEU A 223 0.46 -5.84 -3.98
N ILE A 224 1.55 -5.62 -4.70
CA ILE A 224 2.68 -6.56 -4.75
C ILE A 224 3.43 -6.63 -3.41
N ASN A 225 3.58 -5.50 -2.72
CA ASN A 225 4.28 -5.45 -1.43
C ASN A 225 3.66 -6.38 -0.37
N GLU A 226 2.35 -6.58 -0.44
CA GLU A 226 1.59 -7.38 0.52
C GLU A 226 1.18 -8.74 -0.07
N GLN A 227 1.50 -9.01 -1.34
CA GLN A 227 1.12 -10.22 -2.07
C GLN A 227 -0.40 -10.49 -2.04
N VAL A 228 -1.20 -9.42 -2.02
CA VAL A 228 -2.66 -9.50 -1.99
C VAL A 228 -3.27 -9.08 -3.32
N ARG A 229 -4.29 -9.81 -3.74
CA ARG A 229 -5.15 -9.43 -4.86
C ARG A 229 -6.25 -8.52 -4.32
N LEU A 230 -6.22 -7.24 -4.67
CA LEU A 230 -7.17 -6.23 -4.19
C LEU A 230 -8.50 -6.30 -4.93
N PHE A 231 -8.48 -6.65 -6.22
CA PHE A 231 -9.68 -6.71 -7.03
C PHE A 231 -9.54 -7.73 -8.16
N TYR A 232 -10.63 -8.42 -8.45
CA TYR A 232 -10.77 -9.24 -9.63
C TYR A 232 -12.19 -9.20 -10.15
N SER A 233 -12.36 -8.88 -11.44
CA SER A 233 -13.63 -9.04 -12.12
C SER A 233 -13.45 -9.65 -13.51
N ALA A 234 -14.14 -10.76 -13.76
CA ALA A 234 -14.15 -11.42 -15.06
C ALA A 234 -15.25 -10.90 -16.00
N LEU A 235 -16.30 -10.28 -15.45
CA LEU A 235 -17.55 -9.99 -16.17
C LEU A 235 -17.89 -8.50 -16.23
N ASP A 236 -17.49 -7.72 -15.22
CA ASP A 236 -17.84 -6.30 -15.18
C ASP A 236 -16.95 -5.48 -16.09
N GLU A 237 -17.52 -4.35 -16.53
CA GLU A 237 -16.69 -3.25 -17.02
C GLU A 237 -16.27 -2.38 -15.84
N VAL A 238 -15.00 -2.01 -15.83
CA VAL A 238 -14.37 -1.30 -14.74
C VAL A 238 -13.74 -0.04 -15.28
N LYS A 239 -14.01 1.08 -14.63
CA LYS A 239 -13.26 2.32 -14.84
C LYS A 239 -12.15 2.40 -13.79
N ILE A 240 -10.93 2.66 -14.24
CA ILE A 240 -9.75 2.82 -13.38
C ILE A 240 -9.28 4.27 -13.48
N GLU A 241 -9.15 4.93 -12.33
CA GLU A 241 -8.64 6.30 -12.22
C GLU A 241 -7.61 6.35 -11.08
N PHE A 242 -6.58 7.17 -11.21
CA PHE A 242 -5.60 7.32 -10.12
C PHE A 242 -4.92 8.69 -10.15
N ASN A 243 -4.41 9.09 -9.01
CA ASN A 243 -3.53 10.26 -8.85
C ASN A 243 -2.25 9.84 -8.10
N ASN A 244 -1.58 10.77 -7.42
CA ASN A 244 -0.34 10.47 -6.67
C ASN A 244 -0.58 9.81 -5.30
N GLN A 245 -1.81 9.82 -4.79
CA GLN A 245 -2.17 9.37 -3.45
C GLN A 245 -3.22 8.26 -3.44
N SER A 246 -3.97 8.08 -4.52
CA SER A 246 -5.08 7.14 -4.53
C SER A 246 -5.26 6.44 -5.87
N PHE A 247 -5.78 5.21 -5.78
CA PHE A 247 -6.21 4.38 -6.90
C PHE A 247 -7.71 4.10 -6.74
N ILE A 248 -8.49 4.40 -7.78
CA ILE A 248 -9.95 4.40 -7.77
C ILE A 248 -10.43 3.38 -8.80
N ILE A 249 -11.33 2.51 -8.36
CA ILE A 249 -11.96 1.46 -9.15
C ILE A 249 -13.46 1.76 -9.14
N THR A 250 -14.09 1.81 -10.30
CA THR A 250 -15.56 1.90 -10.38
C THR A 250 -16.08 0.76 -11.24
N GLU A 251 -16.83 -0.16 -10.63
CA GLU A 251 -17.50 -1.28 -11.30
C GLU A 251 -18.77 -0.79 -12.01
N TYR A 252 -19.03 -1.33 -13.19
CA TYR A 252 -20.25 -1.12 -13.97
C TYR A 252 -20.86 -2.47 -14.33
N VAL A 253 -22.18 -2.58 -14.14
CA VAL A 253 -22.95 -3.74 -14.56
C VAL A 253 -23.71 -3.44 -15.85
N HIS A 254 -23.71 -4.41 -16.76
CA HIS A 254 -24.40 -4.30 -18.03
C HIS A 254 -25.79 -4.93 -17.92
N LEU A 255 -26.83 -4.11 -17.86
CA LEU A 255 -28.23 -4.54 -17.66
C LEU A 255 -29.12 -4.05 -18.80
N GLY A 256 -30.13 -4.84 -19.14
CA GLY A 256 -31.03 -4.52 -20.24
C GLY A 256 -32.12 -5.55 -20.50
N ILE A 257 -33.18 -5.11 -21.18
CA ILE A 257 -34.32 -5.92 -21.64
C ILE A 257 -34.54 -5.65 -23.13
N ASN A 258 -34.99 -6.67 -23.88
CA ASN A 258 -35.36 -6.55 -25.32
C ASN A 258 -34.26 -5.92 -26.19
N GLU A 259 -33.02 -6.39 -26.02
CA GLU A 259 -31.83 -5.90 -26.75
C GLU A 259 -31.47 -4.42 -26.53
N LYS A 260 -32.07 -3.77 -25.53
CA LYS A 260 -31.67 -2.43 -25.06
C LYS A 260 -30.88 -2.58 -23.77
N TYR A 261 -29.58 -2.34 -23.83
CA TYR A 261 -28.65 -2.47 -22.71
C TYR A 261 -27.95 -1.16 -22.40
N ASP A 262 -27.65 -0.96 -21.12
CA ASP A 262 -26.83 0.17 -20.64
C ASP A 262 -25.91 -0.27 -19.49
N TYR A 263 -24.93 0.58 -19.18
CA TYR A 263 -23.95 0.37 -18.13
C TYR A 263 -24.27 1.20 -16.89
N TYR A 264 -24.57 0.51 -15.79
CA TYR A 264 -24.95 1.14 -14.53
C TYR A 264 -23.79 1.06 -13.54
N PRO A 265 -23.33 2.19 -12.95
CA PRO A 265 -22.30 2.16 -11.90
C PRO A 265 -22.78 1.32 -10.72
N LEU A 266 -22.01 0.32 -10.29
CA LEU A 266 -22.36 -0.58 -9.19
C LEU A 266 -21.71 -0.12 -7.88
N GLU A 267 -20.38 -0.12 -7.83
CA GLU A 267 -19.61 0.15 -6.62
C GLU A 267 -18.33 0.90 -7.00
N LYS A 268 -17.93 1.83 -6.13
CA LYS A 268 -16.67 2.56 -6.22
C LYS A 268 -15.80 2.20 -5.03
N THR A 269 -14.60 1.71 -5.33
CA THR A 269 -13.58 1.40 -4.33
C THR A 269 -12.41 2.37 -4.48
N VAL A 270 -11.98 2.99 -3.37
CA VAL A 270 -10.86 3.91 -3.32
C VAL A 270 -9.80 3.37 -2.38
N ILE A 271 -8.58 3.19 -2.89
CA ILE A 271 -7.40 2.81 -2.13
C ILE A 271 -6.59 4.07 -1.86
N HIS A 272 -6.47 4.46 -0.58
CA HIS A 272 -5.74 5.64 -0.13
C HIS A 272 -4.37 5.25 0.44
N PHE A 273 -3.29 5.75 -0.17
CA PHE A 273 -1.91 5.48 0.29
C PHE A 273 -1.38 6.64 1.13
N LYS A 274 -0.96 6.35 2.37
CA LYS A 274 -0.47 7.34 3.34
C LYS A 274 1.07 7.38 3.37
N ASP A 275 1.62 8.51 3.82
CA ASP A 275 3.08 8.69 3.93
C ASP A 275 3.72 7.85 5.06
N ASN A 276 2.93 7.41 6.03
CA ASN A 276 3.38 6.56 7.15
C ASN A 276 3.43 5.06 6.84
N GLY A 277 3.40 4.69 5.55
CA GLY A 277 3.44 3.29 5.11
C GLY A 277 2.18 2.49 5.42
N LYS A 278 1.05 3.14 5.64
CA LYS A 278 -0.28 2.50 5.71
C LYS A 278 -1.12 2.84 4.49
N HIS A 279 -2.12 2.01 4.23
CA HIS A 279 -3.16 2.31 3.25
C HIS A 279 -4.54 1.98 3.83
N ASP A 280 -5.57 2.66 3.36
CA ASP A 280 -6.97 2.32 3.66
C ASP A 280 -7.72 2.02 2.37
N ILE A 281 -8.73 1.16 2.45
CA ILE A 281 -9.62 0.84 1.33
C ILE A 281 -11.03 1.20 1.76
N VAL A 282 -11.69 2.06 0.99
CA VAL A 282 -13.07 2.48 1.22
C VAL A 282 -13.91 2.13 0.00
N SER A 283 -15.08 1.54 0.23
CA SER A 283 -16.04 1.19 -0.81
C SER A 283 -17.36 1.93 -0.61
N GLU A 284 -17.98 2.34 -1.71
CA GLU A 284 -19.27 3.03 -1.77
C GLU A 284 -20.13 2.39 -2.86
N LEU A 285 -21.35 1.93 -2.51
CA LEU A 285 -22.32 1.45 -3.50
C LEU A 285 -22.92 2.65 -4.24
N LEU A 286 -22.76 2.69 -5.57
CA LEU A 286 -23.30 3.74 -6.44
C LEU A 286 -24.59 3.32 -7.16
N PHE A 287 -25.01 2.07 -6.98
CA PHE A 287 -26.00 1.43 -7.83
C PHE A 287 -27.40 2.01 -7.68
N GLN A 288 -27.91 2.53 -8.80
CA GLN A 288 -29.30 2.88 -8.97
C GLN A 288 -29.92 1.92 -10.01
N PRO A 289 -30.86 1.06 -9.60
CA PRO A 289 -31.42 0.06 -10.49
C PRO A 289 -32.24 0.73 -11.61
N PRO A 290 -32.14 0.25 -12.85
CA PRO A 290 -33.01 0.72 -13.93
C PRO A 290 -34.47 0.32 -13.70
N GLU A 291 -35.36 1.25 -14.01
CA GLU A 291 -36.80 1.05 -14.04
C GLU A 291 -37.26 0.60 -15.43
N TYR A 292 -38.16 -0.38 -15.48
CA TYR A 292 -38.74 -0.86 -16.73
C TYR A 292 -40.27 -0.90 -16.66
N ASP A 293 -40.91 -0.93 -17.83
CA ASP A 293 -42.35 -1.09 -17.94
C ASP A 293 -42.82 -2.37 -17.21
N ARG A 294 -43.80 -2.20 -16.33
CA ARG A 294 -44.27 -3.27 -15.44
C ARG A 294 -44.96 -4.40 -16.19
N THR A 295 -45.62 -4.10 -17.31
CA THR A 295 -46.30 -5.09 -18.16
C THR A 295 -45.27 -6.00 -18.80
N VAL A 296 -44.22 -5.41 -19.38
CA VAL A 296 -43.08 -6.15 -19.95
C VAL A 296 -42.42 -7.04 -18.88
N LEU A 297 -42.19 -6.51 -17.68
CA LEU A 297 -41.61 -7.28 -16.58
C LEU A 297 -42.50 -8.45 -16.13
N HIS A 298 -43.83 -8.29 -16.10
CA HIS A 298 -44.74 -9.40 -15.80
C HIS A 298 -44.64 -10.53 -16.82
N HIS A 299 -44.56 -10.21 -18.12
CA HIS A 299 -44.37 -11.22 -19.16
C HIS A 299 -43.04 -11.97 -19.01
N ILE A 300 -41.94 -11.23 -18.76
CA ILE A 300 -40.61 -11.81 -18.55
C ILE A 300 -40.59 -12.69 -17.30
N TYR A 301 -41.15 -12.20 -16.19
CA TYR A 301 -41.23 -12.94 -14.95
C TYR A 301 -42.03 -14.24 -15.11
N ASN A 302 -43.16 -14.20 -15.83
CA ASN A 302 -43.96 -15.39 -16.13
C ASN A 302 -43.23 -16.38 -17.05
N SER A 303 -42.54 -15.89 -18.09
CA SER A 303 -41.70 -16.73 -18.95
C SER A 303 -40.61 -17.44 -18.14
N ASN A 304 -39.88 -16.69 -17.30
CA ASN A 304 -38.88 -17.26 -16.41
C ASN A 304 -39.47 -18.29 -15.44
N ASN A 305 -40.69 -18.07 -14.92
CA ASN A 305 -41.36 -19.04 -14.06
C ASN A 305 -41.64 -20.36 -14.81
N THR A 306 -42.16 -20.27 -16.04
CA THR A 306 -42.42 -21.44 -16.88
C THR A 306 -41.14 -22.23 -17.16
N ILE A 307 -40.04 -21.54 -17.50
CA ILE A 307 -38.73 -22.18 -17.69
C ILE A 307 -38.28 -22.89 -16.41
N LEU A 308 -38.39 -22.23 -15.25
CA LEU A 308 -37.98 -22.83 -13.97
C LEU A 308 -38.77 -24.10 -13.63
N GLU A 309 -40.09 -24.10 -13.84
CA GLU A 309 -40.92 -25.29 -13.59
C GLU A 309 -40.60 -26.44 -14.56
N LYS A 310 -40.27 -26.13 -15.83
CA LYS A 310 -39.77 -27.13 -16.78
C LYS A 310 -38.42 -27.71 -16.35
N LEU A 311 -37.50 -26.89 -15.85
CA LEU A 311 -36.22 -27.37 -15.31
C LEU A 311 -36.42 -28.29 -14.10
N LYS A 312 -37.32 -27.93 -13.18
CA LYS A 312 -37.66 -28.76 -12.01
C LYS A 312 -38.23 -30.12 -12.42
N SER A 313 -39.12 -30.13 -13.41
CA SER A 313 -39.79 -31.34 -13.92
C SER A 313 -39.01 -32.10 -14.99
N LYS A 314 -37.80 -31.64 -15.35
CA LYS A 314 -36.94 -32.20 -16.42
C LYS A 314 -37.63 -32.26 -17.79
N GLN A 315 -38.53 -31.32 -18.07
CA GLN A 315 -39.16 -31.20 -19.38
C GLN A 315 -38.23 -30.52 -20.39
N PRO A 316 -38.27 -30.92 -21.68
CA PRO A 316 -37.48 -30.27 -22.72
C PRO A 316 -37.93 -28.82 -22.93
N LEU A 317 -36.94 -27.93 -23.12
CA LEU A 317 -37.18 -26.52 -23.46
C LEU A 317 -37.28 -26.34 -24.97
N LEU A 318 -38.25 -25.52 -25.40
CA LEU A 318 -38.39 -25.06 -26.78
C LEU A 318 -37.18 -24.20 -27.20
N LEU A 319 -36.96 -24.05 -28.50
CA LEU A 319 -35.85 -23.25 -29.05
C LEU A 319 -35.80 -21.82 -28.49
N ASN A 320 -36.96 -21.16 -28.33
CA ASN A 320 -37.02 -19.82 -27.76
C ASN A 320 -36.73 -19.82 -26.26
N GLU A 321 -37.21 -20.83 -25.53
CA GLU A 321 -36.95 -20.99 -24.09
C GLU A 321 -35.47 -21.25 -23.80
N GLN A 322 -34.77 -21.96 -24.70
CA GLN A 322 -33.32 -22.14 -24.60
C GLN A 322 -32.55 -20.83 -24.80
N LYS A 323 -33.02 -19.94 -25.68
CA LYS A 323 -32.45 -18.60 -25.83
C LYS A 323 -32.70 -17.76 -24.58
N ASP A 324 -33.93 -17.80 -24.06
CA ASP A 324 -34.32 -17.06 -22.86
C ASP A 324 -33.57 -17.56 -21.62
N LEU A 325 -33.32 -18.86 -21.51
CA LEU A 325 -32.53 -19.47 -20.43
C LEU A 325 -31.14 -18.84 -20.27
N LYS A 326 -30.52 -18.36 -21.35
CA LYS A 326 -29.21 -17.68 -21.28
C LYS A 326 -29.30 -16.32 -20.57
N LYS A 327 -30.45 -15.64 -20.68
CA LYS A 327 -30.72 -14.32 -20.07
C LYS A 327 -31.53 -14.43 -18.77
N PHE A 328 -32.09 -15.60 -18.49
CA PHE A 328 -32.95 -15.92 -17.35
C PHE A 328 -32.43 -15.41 -15.99
N PRO A 329 -31.14 -15.57 -15.64
CA PRO A 329 -30.66 -15.06 -14.36
C PRO A 329 -30.69 -13.53 -14.28
N THR A 330 -30.25 -12.87 -15.35
CA THR A 330 -30.23 -11.41 -15.47
C THR A 330 -31.64 -10.83 -15.47
N THR A 331 -32.60 -11.48 -16.13
CA THR A 331 -33.99 -11.02 -16.14
C THR A 331 -34.70 -11.21 -14.80
N TYR A 332 -34.40 -12.30 -14.05
CA TYR A 332 -34.86 -12.42 -12.67
C TYR A 332 -34.22 -11.38 -11.73
N LEU A 333 -32.94 -11.06 -11.91
CA LEU A 333 -32.29 -9.95 -11.22
C LEU A 333 -33.06 -8.65 -11.46
N ILE A 334 -33.34 -8.31 -12.72
CA ILE A 334 -34.05 -7.07 -13.07
C ILE A 334 -35.45 -7.05 -12.45
N CYS A 335 -36.19 -8.16 -12.50
CA CYS A 335 -37.49 -8.28 -11.83
C CYS A 335 -37.37 -8.04 -10.32
N ALA A 336 -36.37 -8.63 -9.66
CA ALA A 336 -36.13 -8.45 -8.23
C ALA A 336 -35.81 -6.99 -7.87
N LEU A 337 -35.02 -6.31 -8.70
CA LEU A 337 -34.71 -4.88 -8.56
C LEU A 337 -35.92 -3.97 -8.80
N ASN A 338 -36.92 -4.45 -9.55
CA ASN A 338 -38.15 -3.72 -9.88
C ASN A 338 -39.38 -4.19 -9.05
N GLY A 339 -39.16 -4.71 -7.84
CA GLY A 339 -40.23 -4.98 -6.87
C GLY A 339 -40.96 -6.32 -7.02
N PHE A 340 -40.47 -7.25 -7.85
CA PHE A 340 -41.02 -8.61 -7.91
C PHE A 340 -40.44 -9.45 -6.76
N GLU A 341 -41.11 -9.42 -5.60
CA GLU A 341 -40.60 -9.97 -4.33
C GLU A 341 -40.06 -11.40 -4.41
N LYS A 342 -40.74 -12.28 -5.16
CA LYS A 342 -40.39 -13.70 -5.29
C LYS A 342 -39.31 -13.96 -6.36
N ALA A 343 -38.90 -12.98 -7.14
CA ALA A 343 -37.93 -13.17 -8.22
C ALA A 343 -36.57 -13.62 -7.68
N LYS A 344 -36.12 -13.06 -6.55
CA LYS A 344 -34.87 -13.46 -5.90
C LYS A 344 -34.89 -14.90 -5.39
N SER A 345 -35.96 -15.33 -4.73
CA SER A 345 -36.07 -16.70 -4.21
C SER A 345 -36.13 -17.71 -5.36
N LYS A 346 -36.89 -17.42 -6.42
CA LYS A 346 -36.94 -18.26 -7.62
C LYS A 346 -35.61 -18.35 -8.35
N LEU A 347 -34.88 -17.25 -8.43
CA LEU A 347 -33.51 -17.27 -8.95
C LEU A 347 -32.64 -18.21 -8.11
N GLN A 348 -32.69 -18.10 -6.78
CA GLN A 348 -31.93 -18.99 -5.88
C GLN A 348 -32.29 -20.47 -6.05
N GLU A 349 -33.58 -20.79 -6.20
CA GLU A 349 -34.06 -22.16 -6.46
C GLU A 349 -33.46 -22.74 -7.75
N SER A 350 -33.21 -21.92 -8.77
CA SER A 350 -32.66 -22.36 -10.05
C SER A 350 -31.20 -22.85 -9.97
N LYS A 351 -30.48 -22.54 -8.89
CA LYS A 351 -29.01 -22.71 -8.77
C LYS A 351 -28.50 -24.07 -9.21
N ASN A 352 -29.06 -25.15 -8.65
CA ASN A 352 -28.55 -26.50 -8.89
C ASN A 352 -28.84 -26.94 -10.32
N TYR A 353 -30.04 -26.63 -10.84
CA TYR A 353 -30.40 -26.93 -12.21
C TYR A 353 -29.48 -26.25 -13.23
N LEU A 354 -29.18 -24.96 -13.02
CA LEU A 354 -28.24 -24.23 -13.89
C LEU A 354 -26.81 -24.76 -13.75
N ARG A 355 -26.38 -25.13 -12.54
CA ARG A 355 -25.02 -25.65 -12.28
C ARG A 355 -24.79 -26.97 -13.00
N ASP A 356 -25.80 -27.83 -13.06
CA ASP A 356 -25.66 -29.22 -13.52
C ASP A 356 -25.77 -29.34 -15.07
N MET A 357 -26.15 -28.25 -15.77
CA MET A 357 -26.18 -28.18 -17.24
C MET A 357 -24.78 -28.27 -17.87
N GLU A 358 -24.67 -28.80 -19.09
CA GLU A 358 -23.43 -28.79 -19.87
C GLU A 358 -22.98 -27.36 -20.23
N ASP A 359 -23.89 -26.56 -20.80
CA ASP A 359 -23.65 -25.13 -21.06
C ASP A 359 -23.69 -24.33 -19.74
N LYS A 360 -22.52 -23.89 -19.28
CA LYS A 360 -22.36 -23.12 -18.04
C LYS A 360 -22.74 -21.64 -18.17
N THR A 361 -23.14 -21.15 -19.35
CA THR A 361 -23.43 -19.73 -19.59
C THR A 361 -24.46 -19.18 -18.59
N ALA A 362 -25.60 -19.86 -18.42
CA ALA A 362 -26.64 -19.44 -17.48
C ALA A 362 -26.18 -19.54 -16.02
N TYR A 363 -25.35 -20.52 -15.67
CA TYR A 363 -24.79 -20.62 -14.31
C TYR A 363 -23.80 -19.49 -13.98
N ILE A 364 -23.00 -19.05 -14.95
CA ILE A 364 -22.12 -17.89 -14.80
C ILE A 364 -22.94 -16.62 -14.57
N GLN A 365 -23.98 -16.40 -15.37
CA GLN A 365 -24.91 -15.28 -15.21
C GLN A 365 -25.68 -15.34 -13.88
N PHE A 366 -26.00 -16.53 -13.39
CA PHE A 366 -26.58 -16.73 -12.06
C PHE A 366 -25.64 -16.26 -10.95
N LYS A 367 -24.36 -16.66 -10.98
CA LYS A 367 -23.38 -16.23 -9.98
C LYS A 367 -23.23 -14.71 -9.95
N ASP A 368 -23.24 -14.09 -11.14
CA ASP A 368 -23.14 -12.65 -11.28
C ASP A 368 -24.38 -11.91 -10.76
N SER A 369 -25.56 -12.34 -11.20
CA SER A 369 -26.85 -11.80 -10.74
C SER A 369 -27.02 -11.89 -9.22
N MET A 370 -26.61 -13.02 -8.62
CA MET A 370 -26.64 -13.21 -7.18
C MET A 370 -25.58 -12.37 -6.44
N ARG A 371 -24.46 -12.02 -7.07
CA ARG A 371 -23.47 -11.08 -6.51
C ARG A 371 -24.04 -9.67 -6.46
N ILE A 372 -24.66 -9.21 -7.55
CA ILE A 372 -25.31 -7.88 -7.60
C ILE A 372 -26.40 -7.77 -6.53
N LEU A 373 -27.31 -8.76 -6.44
CA LEU A 373 -28.37 -8.81 -5.40
C LEU A 373 -27.86 -8.89 -3.95
N ARG A 374 -26.61 -9.31 -3.74
CA ARG A 374 -25.97 -9.26 -2.42
C ARG A 374 -25.46 -7.86 -2.14
N LYS A 375 -24.70 -7.24 -3.05
CA LYS A 375 -24.17 -5.88 -2.88
C LYS A 375 -25.29 -4.88 -2.56
N VAL A 376 -26.40 -4.93 -3.30
CA VAL A 376 -27.56 -4.03 -3.10
C VAL A 376 -28.28 -4.24 -1.75
N LYS A 377 -28.21 -5.43 -1.14
CA LYS A 377 -28.90 -5.73 0.14
C LYS A 377 -28.12 -5.25 1.38
N TYR A 378 -26.79 -5.16 1.28
CA TYR A 378 -25.91 -4.85 2.41
C TYR A 378 -25.47 -3.38 2.46
N SER A 379 -26.05 -2.54 1.60
CA SER A 379 -25.98 -1.08 1.64
C SER A 379 -27.30 -0.55 2.16
#